data_AF-A0A958AC54-F1
#
_entry.id   AF-A0A958AC54-F1
#
_cell.length_a   1.000
_cell.length_b   1.000
_cell.length_c   1.000
_cell.angle_alpha   90.00
_cell.angle_beta   90.00
_cell.angle_gamma   90.00
#
_symmetry.space_group_name_H-M   'P 1'
#
loop_
_entity.id
_entity.type
_entity.pdbx_description
1 polymer ?
#
loop_
_entity_poly.entity_id
_entity_poly.type
_entity_poly.pdbx_seq_one_letter_code
_entity_poly.pdbx_strand_id
1 'polypeptide(L)'
;MAFLDTWQIQVGESLTEAAKTAAGVDDVALKQALAAVAVIWPLRQPIQEFDLDAIEAVNQLLGSQAKYALRFIQGMADDQLVAAHELQAELAADAHLAVAVDVLSRHFGAEAAFANQRAGLTETPLSESSDPNRPSRVFISYARKDAEDLARELTSRLEAEGIPVWQDRVKMEGGRDWWLQIVAALEQVDFLVLIVTAAAMQSAIVKKEWTYARQRGVCICPVWGSTPAALDALPRWLRNT
;
A
#
# COMPACT_ATOMS: atom_id res chain seq x y z
N MET A 1 12.54 4.74 -19.20
CA MET A 1 12.05 3.96 -18.05
C MET A 1 12.04 4.93 -16.89
N ALA A 2 10.89 5.12 -16.24
CA ALA A 2 10.70 6.22 -15.30
C ALA A 2 11.60 6.00 -14.08
N PHE A 3 12.26 7.04 -13.56
CA PHE A 3 13.09 6.97 -12.36
C PHE A 3 12.39 6.25 -11.18
N LEU A 4 11.06 6.41 -11.09
CA LEU A 4 10.20 5.72 -10.13
C LEU A 4 10.30 4.18 -10.20
N ASP A 5 10.44 3.58 -11.39
CA ASP A 5 10.59 2.13 -11.55
C ASP A 5 11.91 1.65 -10.94
N THR A 6 13.00 2.38 -11.20
CA THR A 6 14.33 2.11 -10.64
C THR A 6 14.32 2.26 -9.12
N TRP A 7 13.72 3.35 -8.63
CA TRP A 7 13.59 3.62 -7.22
C TRP A 7 12.80 2.50 -6.51
N GLN A 8 11.71 2.01 -7.08
CA GLN A 8 10.92 0.93 -6.51
C GLN A 8 11.69 -0.39 -6.37
N ILE A 9 12.58 -0.70 -7.32
CA ILE A 9 13.47 -1.87 -7.23
C ILE A 9 14.48 -1.69 -6.08
N GLN A 10 15.12 -0.53 -6.01
CA GLN A 10 16.16 -0.23 -5.01
C GLN A 10 15.61 -0.20 -3.57
N VAL A 11 14.36 0.21 -3.38
CA VAL A 11 13.73 0.23 -2.04
C VAL A 11 13.58 -1.17 -1.47
N GLY A 12 13.34 -2.20 -2.29
CA GLY A 12 13.23 -3.59 -1.81
C GLY A 12 14.53 -4.09 -1.16
N GLU A 13 15.67 -3.78 -1.77
CA GLU A 13 17.00 -4.10 -1.21
C GLU A 13 17.26 -3.28 0.05
N SER A 14 16.97 -1.97 0.01
CA SER A 14 17.19 -1.08 1.15
C SER A 14 16.37 -1.47 2.38
N LEU A 15 15.09 -1.84 2.21
CA LEU A 15 14.23 -2.33 3.29
C LEU A 15 14.74 -3.64 3.89
N THR A 16 15.34 -4.51 3.07
CA THR A 16 15.93 -5.77 3.53
C THR A 16 17.14 -5.51 4.44
N GLU A 17 18.01 -4.58 4.07
CA GLU A 17 19.15 -4.19 4.91
C GLU A 17 18.70 -3.50 6.20
N ALA A 18 17.75 -2.57 6.11
CA ALA A 18 17.22 -1.88 7.29
C ALA A 18 16.53 -2.84 8.27
N ALA A 19 15.85 -3.89 7.78
CA ALA A 19 15.24 -4.91 8.63
C ALA A 19 16.30 -5.72 9.40
N LYS A 20 17.47 -5.98 8.81
CA LYS A 20 18.60 -6.63 9.51
C LYS A 20 19.15 -5.74 10.63
N THR A 21 19.37 -4.46 10.34
CA THR A 21 19.83 -3.46 11.33
C THR A 21 18.85 -3.33 12.49
N ALA A 22 17.56 -3.28 12.19
CA ALA A 22 16.49 -3.15 13.18
C ALA A 22 16.32 -4.36 14.11
N ALA A 23 16.81 -5.54 13.74
CA ALA A 23 16.75 -6.73 14.60
C ALA A 23 17.53 -6.56 15.92
N GLY A 24 18.55 -5.68 15.95
CA GLY A 24 19.33 -5.35 17.14
C GLY A 24 18.87 -4.09 17.88
N VAL A 25 17.78 -3.45 17.44
CA VAL A 25 17.22 -2.24 18.04
C VAL A 25 16.01 -2.61 18.89
N ASP A 26 15.87 -2.03 20.09
CA ASP A 26 14.69 -2.26 20.95
C ASP A 26 13.63 -1.16 20.80
N ASP A 27 14.04 0.07 20.43
CA ASP A 27 13.15 1.21 20.24
C ASP A 27 12.28 1.06 18.98
N VAL A 28 10.96 1.00 19.18
CA VAL A 28 9.96 0.87 18.12
C VAL A 28 9.92 2.09 17.20
N ALA A 29 10.05 3.29 17.73
CA ALA A 29 10.05 4.52 16.94
C ALA A 29 11.33 4.61 16.08
N LEU A 30 12.47 4.15 16.61
CA LEU A 30 13.70 4.05 15.83
C LEU A 30 13.61 3.00 14.71
N LYS A 31 12.95 1.85 14.95
CA LYS A 31 12.64 0.86 13.89
C LYS A 31 11.79 1.45 12.77
N GLN A 32 10.77 2.24 13.13
CA GLN A 32 9.92 2.94 12.16
C GLN A 32 10.72 3.97 11.36
N ALA A 33 11.61 4.72 12.03
CA ALA A 33 12.49 5.66 11.35
C ALA A 33 13.49 4.94 10.41
N LEU A 34 14.04 3.78 10.79
CA LEU A 34 14.88 2.95 9.92
C LEU A 34 14.13 2.48 8.68
N ALA A 35 12.87 2.06 8.83
CA ALA A 35 12.02 1.66 7.72
C ALA A 35 11.78 2.82 6.75
N ALA A 36 11.48 4.01 7.29
CA ALA A 36 11.29 5.22 6.51
C ALA A 36 12.58 5.65 5.79
N VAL A 37 13.72 5.61 6.48
CA VAL A 37 15.04 5.90 5.90
C VAL A 37 15.32 4.96 4.73
N ALA A 38 15.02 3.67 4.84
CA ALA A 38 15.22 2.72 3.75
C ALA A 38 14.44 3.08 2.47
N VAL A 39 13.28 3.71 2.59
CA VAL A 39 12.49 4.17 1.43
C VAL A 39 13.16 5.34 0.71
N ILE A 40 13.71 6.28 1.48
CA ILE A 40 14.35 7.49 0.95
C ILE A 40 15.85 7.31 0.68
N TRP A 41 16.45 6.21 1.13
CA TRP A 41 17.88 5.94 0.97
C TRP A 41 18.33 5.92 -0.50
N PRO A 42 17.62 5.28 -1.44
CA PRO A 42 18.00 5.30 -2.85
C PRO A 42 17.93 6.68 -3.49
N LEU A 43 17.18 7.62 -2.89
CA LEU A 43 17.10 9.01 -3.34
C LEU A 43 18.28 9.85 -2.86
N ARG A 44 19.05 9.41 -1.86
CA ARG A 44 20.07 10.24 -1.22
C ARG A 44 21.07 10.81 -2.22
N GLN A 45 21.75 9.96 -2.98
CA GLN A 45 22.73 10.41 -3.97
C GLN A 45 22.08 11.25 -5.08
N PRO A 46 21.01 10.80 -5.78
CA PRO A 46 20.38 11.59 -6.84
C PRO A 46 19.92 12.97 -6.38
N ILE A 47 19.32 13.08 -5.19
CA ILE A 47 18.85 14.37 -4.67
C ILE A 47 20.04 15.27 -4.30
N GLN A 48 21.09 14.73 -3.66
CA GLN A 48 22.31 15.48 -3.34
C GLN A 48 23.06 15.98 -4.58
N GLU A 49 22.96 15.24 -5.69
CA GLU A 49 23.52 15.59 -7.01
C GLU A 49 22.56 16.45 -7.86
N PHE A 50 21.39 16.82 -7.33
CA PHE A 50 20.35 17.60 -8.02
C PHE A 50 19.82 16.95 -9.31
N ASP A 51 19.71 15.62 -9.32
CA ASP A 51 19.08 14.88 -10.42
C ASP A 51 17.61 15.30 -10.56
N LEU A 52 17.28 15.83 -11.74
CA LEU A 52 15.95 16.39 -12.00
C LEU A 52 14.86 15.31 -12.10
N ASP A 53 15.19 14.11 -12.57
CA ASP A 53 14.23 13.01 -12.68
C ASP A 53 13.89 12.47 -11.29
N ALA A 54 14.87 12.43 -10.38
CA ALA A 54 14.68 12.09 -8.98
C ALA A 54 13.81 13.13 -8.26
N ILE A 55 14.14 14.41 -8.41
CA ILE A 55 13.37 15.52 -7.82
C ILE A 55 11.94 15.51 -8.35
N GLU A 56 11.75 15.31 -9.65
CA GLU A 56 10.44 15.24 -10.28
C GLU A 56 9.63 14.04 -9.77
N ALA A 57 10.25 12.86 -9.62
CA ALA A 57 9.58 11.69 -9.05
C ALA A 57 9.09 11.95 -7.61
N VAL A 58 9.92 12.60 -6.78
CA VAL A 58 9.54 12.99 -5.42
C VAL A 58 8.41 14.03 -5.44
N ASN A 59 8.47 15.02 -6.32
CA ASN A 59 7.42 16.03 -6.49
C ASN A 59 6.09 15.42 -6.94
N GLN A 60 6.12 14.44 -7.85
CA GLN A 60 4.92 13.75 -8.31
C GLN A 60 4.23 12.96 -7.20
N LEU A 61 4.99 12.33 -6.30
CA LEU A 61 4.42 11.57 -5.19
C LEU A 61 3.96 12.44 -4.02
N LEU A 62 4.69 13.52 -3.71
CA LEU A 62 4.49 14.28 -2.48
C LEU A 62 3.81 15.65 -2.68
N GLY A 63 3.74 16.14 -3.92
CA GLY A 63 3.15 17.42 -4.26
C GLY A 63 3.70 18.55 -3.39
N SER A 64 2.82 19.24 -2.65
CA SER A 64 3.19 20.37 -1.79
C SER A 64 4.11 20.02 -0.62
N GLN A 65 4.22 18.72 -0.27
CA GLN A 65 5.08 18.24 0.82
C GLN A 65 6.48 17.84 0.35
N ALA A 66 6.73 17.79 -0.96
CA ALA A 66 7.99 17.32 -1.53
C ALA A 66 9.21 18.07 -0.99
N LYS A 67 9.10 19.41 -0.85
CA LYS A 67 10.19 20.26 -0.36
C LYS A 67 10.72 19.86 1.04
N TYR A 68 9.89 19.27 1.90
CA TYR A 68 10.31 18.87 3.25
C TYR A 68 11.12 17.58 3.21
N ALA A 69 10.64 16.58 2.46
CA ALA A 69 11.39 15.35 2.22
C ALA A 69 12.71 15.64 1.47
N LEU A 70 12.68 16.48 0.43
CA LEU A 70 13.88 16.86 -0.31
C LEU A 70 14.90 17.58 0.58
N ARG A 71 14.45 18.49 1.46
CA ARG A 71 15.34 19.17 2.43
C ARG A 71 16.00 18.16 3.37
N PHE A 72 15.24 17.21 3.90
CA PHE A 72 15.77 16.15 4.75
C PHE A 72 16.80 15.30 3.98
N ILE A 73 16.43 14.83 2.78
CA ILE A 73 17.29 13.97 1.95
C ILE A 73 18.59 14.67 1.56
N GLN A 74 18.54 15.98 1.29
CA GLN A 74 19.71 16.79 0.98
C GLN A 74 20.74 16.77 2.12
N GLY A 75 20.28 16.82 3.37
CA GLY A 75 21.12 16.83 4.57
C GLY A 75 21.44 15.45 5.14
N MET A 76 20.92 14.38 4.55
CA MET A 76 20.95 13.03 5.13
C MET A 76 22.37 12.46 5.24
N ALA A 77 22.70 11.95 6.43
CA ALA A 77 23.97 11.30 6.74
C ALA A 77 24.27 10.07 5.84
N ASP A 78 25.55 9.72 5.71
CA ASP A 78 26.04 8.53 4.99
C ASP A 78 25.97 7.23 5.82
N ASP A 79 25.10 7.22 6.84
CA ASP A 79 24.85 6.07 7.69
C ASP A 79 23.34 5.97 7.96
N GLN A 80 22.76 4.80 7.69
CA GLN A 80 21.31 4.59 7.80
C GLN A 80 20.79 4.71 9.24
N LEU A 81 21.58 4.32 10.23
CA LEU A 81 21.17 4.38 11.64
C LEU A 81 21.25 5.82 12.16
N VAL A 82 22.30 6.56 11.78
CA VAL A 82 22.40 8.00 12.07
C VAL A 82 21.24 8.75 11.42
N ALA A 83 21.00 8.52 10.12
CA ALA A 83 19.88 9.13 9.41
C ALA A 83 18.52 8.78 10.04
N ALA A 84 18.36 7.57 10.60
CA ALA A 84 17.12 7.18 11.27
C ALA A 84 16.92 7.94 12.59
N HIS A 85 17.98 8.15 13.38
CA HIS A 85 17.89 8.99 14.57
C HIS A 85 17.58 10.45 14.23
N GLU A 86 18.23 11.01 13.21
CA GLU A 86 17.95 12.36 12.72
C GLU A 86 16.49 12.49 12.24
N LEU A 87 16.03 11.52 11.46
CA LEU A 87 14.66 11.46 10.99
C LEU A 87 13.67 11.38 12.16
N GLN A 88 13.90 10.49 13.12
CA GLN A 88 13.05 10.35 14.31
C GLN A 88 12.90 11.68 15.06
N ALA A 89 14.00 12.43 15.22
CA ALA A 89 14.00 13.73 15.87
C ALA A 89 13.26 14.80 15.03
N GLU A 90 13.50 14.86 13.72
CA GLU A 90 12.86 15.86 12.85
C GLU A 90 11.37 15.58 12.65
N LEU A 91 10.93 14.33 12.60
CA LEU A 91 9.52 13.93 12.53
C LEU A 91 8.71 14.44 13.73
N ALA A 92 9.33 14.54 14.91
CA ALA A 92 8.69 15.11 16.09
C ALA A 92 8.57 16.65 16.02
N ALA A 93 9.42 17.30 15.22
CA ALA A 93 9.49 18.76 15.11
C ALA A 93 8.78 19.34 13.87
N ASP A 94 8.68 18.57 12.78
CA ASP A 94 8.14 19.00 11.50
C ASP A 94 7.01 18.07 11.03
N ALA A 95 5.77 18.52 11.24
CA ALA A 95 4.57 17.78 10.85
C ALA A 95 4.45 17.58 9.32
N HIS A 96 5.04 18.47 8.52
CA HIS A 96 5.02 18.34 7.07
C HIS A 96 5.97 17.25 6.58
N LEU A 97 7.15 17.15 7.20
CA LEU A 97 8.06 16.03 6.97
C LEU A 97 7.40 14.71 7.40
N ALA A 98 6.68 14.70 8.52
CA ALA A 98 5.93 13.52 8.96
C ALA A 98 4.90 13.05 7.95
N VAL A 99 4.11 13.96 7.38
CA VAL A 99 3.16 13.63 6.30
C VAL A 99 3.90 13.12 5.07
N ALA A 100 5.00 13.74 4.67
CA ALA A 100 5.77 13.32 3.50
C ALA A 100 6.32 11.90 3.65
N VAL A 101 6.94 11.60 4.80
CA VAL A 101 7.53 10.30 5.10
C VAL A 101 6.47 9.21 5.21
N ASP A 102 5.32 9.53 5.79
CA ASP A 102 4.17 8.64 5.89
C ASP A 102 3.63 8.27 4.50
N VAL A 103 3.49 9.24 3.59
CA VAL A 103 3.11 9.00 2.18
C VAL A 103 4.11 8.09 1.48
N LEU A 104 5.41 8.35 1.60
CA LEU A 104 6.45 7.50 1.02
C LEU A 104 6.43 6.08 1.60
N SER A 105 6.36 5.96 2.93
CA SER A 105 6.35 4.67 3.62
C SER A 105 5.18 3.79 3.18
N ARG A 106 3.99 4.39 2.99
CA ARG A 106 2.82 3.67 2.45
C ARG A 106 2.99 3.33 0.98
N HIS A 107 3.45 4.26 0.15
CA HIS A 107 3.65 4.04 -1.29
C HIS A 107 4.57 2.84 -1.55
N PHE A 108 5.65 2.72 -0.78
CA PHE A 108 6.65 1.67 -0.94
C PHE A 108 6.42 0.45 -0.03
N GLY A 109 5.37 0.45 0.80
CA GLY A 109 5.03 -0.69 1.67
C GLY A 109 6.03 -0.97 2.79
N ALA A 110 6.75 0.05 3.27
CA ALA A 110 7.76 -0.09 4.31
C ALA A 110 7.21 -0.67 5.62
N GLU A 111 5.95 -0.38 5.95
CA GLU A 111 5.26 -0.93 7.13
C GLU A 111 5.21 -2.47 7.13
N ALA A 112 5.08 -3.09 5.96
CA ALA A 112 5.00 -4.54 5.84
C ALA A 112 6.35 -5.22 6.11
N ALA A 113 7.46 -4.58 5.74
CA ALA A 113 8.81 -5.08 5.97
C ALA A 113 9.16 -5.16 7.48
N PHE A 114 8.53 -4.31 8.29
CA PHE A 114 8.73 -4.24 9.74
C PHE A 114 7.55 -4.81 10.56
N ALA A 115 6.47 -5.26 9.90
CA ALA A 115 5.30 -5.84 10.55
C ALA A 115 5.64 -7.09 11.39
N ASN A 116 6.63 -7.88 10.98
CA ASN A 116 7.10 -9.06 11.73
C ASN A 116 7.82 -8.70 13.04
N GLN A 117 8.22 -7.45 13.25
CA GLN A 117 8.86 -6.98 14.48
C GLN A 117 7.86 -6.37 15.48
N ARG A 118 6.56 -6.33 15.15
CA ARG A 118 5.46 -6.05 16.09
C ARG A 118 5.10 -7.28 16.96
N ALA A 119 5.61 -8.45 16.62
CA ALA A 119 5.27 -9.73 17.27
C ALA A 119 5.92 -9.95 18.66
N GLY A 120 6.54 -8.92 19.25
CA GLY A 120 7.19 -8.97 20.57
C GLY A 120 6.31 -8.56 21.75
N LEU A 121 5.06 -8.16 21.52
CA LEU A 121 4.07 -7.97 22.59
C LEU A 121 2.99 -9.04 22.40
N THR A 122 2.98 -10.03 23.29
CA THR A 122 1.83 -10.83 23.69
C THR A 122 0.57 -9.98 23.53
N GLU A 123 -0.34 -10.26 22.59
CA GLU A 123 -1.40 -11.27 22.65
C GLU A 123 -1.95 -11.64 21.25
N THR A 124 -2.56 -12.82 21.17
CA THR A 124 -3.16 -13.48 19.98
C THR A 124 -4.43 -12.73 19.50
N PRO A 125 -4.80 -12.80 18.20
CA PRO A 125 -5.45 -11.71 17.48
C PRO A 125 -6.97 -11.78 17.55
N LEU A 126 -7.59 -10.64 17.85
CA LEU A 126 -8.96 -10.35 17.44
C LEU A 126 -9.02 -8.89 16.98
N SER A 127 -9.68 -8.67 15.85
CA SER A 127 -9.97 -7.37 15.27
C SER A 127 -10.39 -6.35 16.32
N GLU A 128 -9.61 -5.29 16.47
CA GLU A 128 -10.09 -4.01 17.02
C GLU A 128 -10.28 -3.03 15.86
N SER A 129 -11.31 -3.29 15.05
CA SER A 129 -12.12 -2.24 14.48
C SER A 129 -13.46 -2.24 15.21
N SER A 130 -13.52 -1.61 16.39
CA SER A 130 -14.75 -1.46 17.15
C SER A 130 -15.04 0.01 17.43
N ASP A 131 -15.25 0.75 16.34
CA ASP A 131 -16.40 1.65 16.33
C ASP A 131 -17.59 0.81 15.80
N PRO A 132 -18.48 0.30 16.67
CA PRO A 132 -19.62 -0.53 16.27
C PRO A 132 -20.63 0.22 15.38
N ASN A 133 -20.43 1.52 15.15
CA ASN A 133 -21.26 2.35 14.31
C ASN A 133 -20.59 2.74 12.98
N ARG A 134 -19.36 2.27 12.70
CA ARG A 134 -18.74 2.50 11.40
C ARG A 134 -19.24 1.43 10.42
N PRO A 135 -19.95 1.80 9.34
CA PRO A 135 -20.43 0.82 8.38
C PRO A 135 -19.24 0.14 7.70
N SER A 136 -19.27 -1.20 7.63
CA SER A 136 -18.23 -1.99 6.97
C SER A 136 -18.09 -1.54 5.52
N ARG A 137 -16.87 -1.33 5.06
CA ARG A 137 -16.59 -0.82 3.72
C ARG A 137 -16.16 -1.97 2.83
N VAL A 138 -16.83 -2.13 1.68
CA VAL A 138 -16.59 -3.23 0.75
C VAL A 138 -16.05 -2.70 -0.57
N PHE A 139 -15.00 -3.35 -1.09
CA PHE A 139 -14.53 -3.16 -2.47
C PHE A 139 -14.92 -4.38 -3.31
N ILE A 140 -15.48 -4.18 -4.50
CA ILE A 140 -15.82 -5.27 -5.42
C ILE A 140 -14.83 -5.25 -6.60
N SER A 141 -14.01 -6.29 -6.70
CA SER A 141 -13.07 -6.51 -7.80
C SER A 141 -13.67 -7.50 -8.81
N TYR A 142 -13.75 -7.09 -10.08
CA TYR A 142 -14.25 -7.93 -11.18
C TYR A 142 -13.76 -7.46 -12.55
N ALA A 143 -13.87 -8.33 -13.56
CA ALA A 143 -13.68 -7.95 -14.95
C ALA A 143 -15.01 -7.51 -15.58
N ARG A 144 -15.07 -6.28 -16.11
CA ARG A 144 -16.29 -5.74 -16.76
C ARG A 144 -16.83 -6.63 -17.88
N LYS A 145 -15.93 -7.36 -18.56
CA LYS A 145 -16.25 -8.21 -19.72
C LYS A 145 -17.31 -9.28 -19.42
N ASP A 146 -17.35 -9.83 -18.21
CA ASP A 146 -18.19 -10.99 -17.88
C ASP A 146 -18.81 -10.96 -16.48
N ALA A 147 -18.61 -9.88 -15.71
CA ALA A 147 -19.11 -9.78 -14.34
C ALA A 147 -19.79 -8.44 -14.02
N GLU A 148 -20.07 -7.57 -15.00
CA GLU A 148 -20.68 -6.26 -14.74
C GLU A 148 -22.10 -6.35 -14.16
N ASP A 149 -22.94 -7.26 -14.66
CA ASP A 149 -24.30 -7.43 -14.14
C ASP A 149 -24.29 -7.99 -12.71
N LEU A 150 -23.43 -8.98 -12.44
CA LEU A 150 -23.28 -9.58 -11.11
C LEU A 150 -22.71 -8.58 -10.10
N ALA A 151 -21.73 -7.76 -10.51
CA ALA A 151 -21.20 -6.70 -9.67
C ALA A 151 -22.28 -5.67 -9.31
N ARG A 152 -23.09 -5.24 -10.29
CA ARG A 152 -24.20 -4.30 -10.07
C ARG A 152 -25.25 -4.86 -9.12
N GLU A 153 -25.58 -6.15 -9.25
CA GLU A 153 -26.51 -6.84 -8.36
C GLU A 153 -25.97 -6.90 -6.91
N LEU A 154 -24.69 -7.27 -6.73
CA LEU A 154 -24.04 -7.30 -5.43
C LEU A 154 -23.97 -5.92 -4.79
N THR A 155 -23.61 -4.88 -5.55
CA THR A 155 -23.61 -3.49 -5.07
C THR A 155 -24.98 -3.11 -4.55
N SER A 156 -26.04 -3.33 -5.35
CA SER A 156 -27.41 -2.97 -4.97
C SER A 156 -27.86 -3.68 -3.69
N ARG A 157 -27.47 -4.95 -3.50
CA ARG A 157 -27.80 -5.72 -2.29
C ARG A 157 -27.05 -5.22 -1.07
N LEU A 158 -25.74 -4.96 -1.20
CA LEU A 158 -24.92 -4.46 -0.10
C LEU A 158 -25.39 -3.07 0.35
N GLU A 159 -25.69 -2.19 -0.59
CA GLU A 159 -26.19 -0.85 -0.27
C GLU A 159 -27.59 -0.88 0.37
N ALA A 160 -28.47 -1.79 -0.04
CA ALA A 160 -29.77 -2.00 0.58
C ALA A 160 -29.66 -2.44 2.06
N GLU A 161 -28.58 -3.14 2.42
CA GLU A 161 -28.23 -3.53 3.79
C GLU A 161 -27.43 -2.44 4.54
N GLY A 162 -27.26 -1.25 3.95
CA GLY A 162 -26.52 -0.15 4.55
C GLY A 162 -24.99 -0.30 4.51
N ILE A 163 -24.47 -1.21 3.69
CA ILE A 163 -23.04 -1.48 3.55
C ILE A 163 -22.51 -0.68 2.34
N PRO A 164 -21.69 0.36 2.56
CA PRO A 164 -21.17 1.19 1.47
C PRO A 164 -20.18 0.44 0.58
N VAL A 165 -20.42 0.50 -0.73
CA VAL A 165 -19.55 -0.09 -1.76
C VAL A 165 -18.72 1.01 -2.43
N TRP A 166 -17.40 0.84 -2.46
CA TRP A 166 -16.48 1.89 -2.91
C TRP A 166 -16.31 2.01 -4.43
N GLN A 167 -16.73 1.00 -5.18
CA GLN A 167 -16.40 0.86 -6.59
C GLN A 167 -16.94 2.00 -7.48
N ASP A 168 -18.15 2.49 -7.22
CA ASP A 168 -18.77 3.55 -8.01
C ASP A 168 -18.08 4.92 -7.85
N ARG A 169 -17.37 5.14 -6.73
CA ARG A 169 -16.58 6.35 -6.50
C ARG A 169 -15.33 6.41 -7.38
N VAL A 170 -14.67 5.27 -7.60
CA VAL A 170 -13.48 5.15 -8.47
C VAL A 170 -13.86 5.29 -9.96
N LYS A 171 -15.07 4.88 -10.35
CA LYS A 171 -15.54 5.00 -11.75
C LYS A 171 -15.72 6.46 -12.20
N MET A 172 -15.91 7.42 -11.28
CA MET A 172 -16.17 8.83 -11.60
C MET A 172 -14.91 9.65 -11.90
N GLU A 173 -13.73 9.19 -11.50
CA GLU A 173 -12.45 9.92 -11.62
C GLU A 173 -11.49 9.22 -12.60
N GLY A 174 -11.86 9.12 -13.87
CA GLY A 174 -11.00 8.52 -14.90
C GLY A 174 -9.76 9.39 -15.23
N GLY A 175 -8.55 8.91 -14.92
CA GLY A 175 -7.30 9.61 -15.20
C GLY A 175 -6.03 8.77 -14.94
N ARG A 176 -4.85 9.40 -15.06
CA ARG A 176 -3.51 8.78 -14.84
C ARG A 176 -3.29 8.22 -13.42
N ASP A 177 -4.20 8.53 -12.48
CA ASP A 177 -4.14 8.16 -11.06
C ASP A 177 -5.11 7.03 -10.66
N TRP A 178 -5.76 6.36 -11.63
CA TRP A 178 -6.75 5.29 -11.40
C TRP A 178 -6.24 4.18 -10.44
N TRP A 179 -4.97 3.79 -10.56
CA TRP A 179 -4.39 2.74 -9.71
C TRP A 179 -4.20 3.21 -8.26
N LEU A 180 -3.79 4.47 -8.05
CA LEU A 180 -3.65 5.07 -6.72
C LEU A 180 -5.01 5.17 -6.02
N GLN A 181 -6.08 5.45 -6.76
CA GLN A 181 -7.44 5.45 -6.22
C GLN A 181 -7.90 4.05 -5.78
N ILE A 182 -7.56 3.00 -6.54
CA ILE A 182 -7.84 1.62 -6.13
C ILE A 182 -7.06 1.26 -4.89
N VAL A 183 -5.77 1.61 -4.81
CA VAL A 183 -4.94 1.37 -3.63
C VAL A 183 -5.51 2.08 -2.41
N ALA A 184 -5.83 3.38 -2.53
CA ALA A 184 -6.43 4.16 -1.46
C ALA A 184 -7.81 3.62 -1.03
N ALA A 185 -8.59 3.10 -1.99
CA ALA A 185 -9.86 2.43 -1.68
C ALA A 185 -9.62 1.11 -0.93
N LEU A 186 -8.63 0.31 -1.34
CA LEU A 186 -8.29 -0.96 -0.70
C LEU A 186 -7.73 -0.78 0.73
N GLU A 187 -7.07 0.33 1.03
CA GLU A 187 -6.65 0.69 2.39
C GLU A 187 -7.84 1.07 3.31
N GLN A 188 -8.98 1.40 2.70
CA GLN A 188 -10.17 1.86 3.39
C GLN A 188 -11.29 0.82 3.44
N VAL A 189 -11.05 -0.42 3.02
CA VAL A 189 -12.09 -1.46 3.06
C VAL A 189 -11.74 -2.56 4.04
N ASP A 190 -12.78 -3.08 4.69
CA ASP A 190 -12.67 -4.21 5.60
C ASP A 190 -12.70 -5.53 4.81
N PHE A 191 -13.38 -5.52 3.65
CA PHE A 191 -13.55 -6.68 2.79
C PHE A 191 -13.32 -6.36 1.31
N LEU A 192 -12.64 -7.28 0.63
CA LEU A 192 -12.55 -7.36 -0.82
C LEU A 192 -13.45 -8.49 -1.33
N VAL A 193 -14.53 -8.15 -2.03
CA VAL A 193 -15.33 -9.12 -2.79
C VAL A 193 -14.66 -9.33 -4.14
N LEU A 194 -14.11 -10.52 -4.38
CA LEU A 194 -13.50 -10.88 -5.66
C LEU A 194 -14.47 -11.70 -6.48
N ILE A 195 -15.01 -11.14 -7.57
CA ILE A 195 -15.84 -11.91 -8.50
C ILE A 195 -14.94 -12.75 -9.40
N VAL A 196 -14.99 -14.07 -9.21
CA VAL A 196 -14.15 -15.04 -9.89
C VAL A 196 -14.81 -15.45 -11.20
N THR A 197 -14.30 -14.90 -12.30
CA THR A 197 -14.64 -15.29 -13.68
C THR A 197 -13.38 -15.59 -14.50
N ALA A 198 -13.56 -16.19 -15.68
CA ALA A 198 -12.48 -16.42 -16.62
C ALA A 198 -11.75 -15.11 -17.02
N ALA A 199 -12.47 -14.02 -17.27
CA ALA A 199 -11.83 -12.75 -17.61
C ALA A 199 -11.17 -12.07 -16.40
N ALA A 200 -11.72 -12.24 -15.19
CA ALA A 200 -11.12 -11.73 -13.95
C ALA A 200 -9.75 -12.38 -13.68
N MET A 201 -9.64 -13.70 -13.88
CA MET A 201 -8.37 -14.42 -13.67
C MET A 201 -7.30 -14.11 -14.70
N GLN A 202 -7.69 -13.66 -15.90
CA GLN A 202 -6.77 -13.22 -16.95
C GLN A 202 -6.41 -11.73 -16.85
N SER A 203 -7.13 -10.96 -16.03
CA SER A 203 -6.91 -9.53 -15.89
C SER A 203 -5.70 -9.26 -15.00
N ALA A 204 -4.67 -8.63 -15.58
CA ALA A 204 -3.50 -8.16 -14.84
C ALA A 204 -3.88 -7.16 -13.73
N ILE A 205 -4.95 -6.39 -13.93
CA ILE A 205 -5.46 -5.41 -12.97
C ILE A 205 -6.08 -6.13 -11.77
N VAL A 206 -7.04 -7.04 -12.01
CA VAL A 206 -7.66 -7.84 -10.95
C VAL A 206 -6.61 -8.62 -10.17
N LYS A 207 -5.59 -9.15 -10.87
CA LYS A 207 -4.44 -9.81 -10.24
C LYS A 207 -3.67 -8.90 -9.30
N LYS A 208 -3.38 -7.66 -9.71
CA LYS A 208 -2.74 -6.68 -8.82
C LYS A 208 -3.62 -6.35 -7.63
N GLU A 209 -4.93 -6.18 -7.81
CA GLU A 209 -5.89 -5.84 -6.74
C GLU A 209 -5.93 -6.89 -5.63
N TRP A 210 -6.19 -8.17 -5.96
CA TRP A 210 -6.24 -9.21 -4.93
C TRP A 210 -4.85 -9.52 -4.36
N THR A 211 -3.77 -9.36 -5.13
CA THR A 211 -2.41 -9.53 -4.59
C THR A 211 -2.13 -8.46 -3.53
N TYR A 212 -2.45 -7.21 -3.81
CA TYR A 212 -2.30 -6.09 -2.89
C TYR A 212 -3.18 -6.25 -1.65
N ALA A 213 -4.46 -6.61 -1.82
CA ALA A 213 -5.37 -6.85 -0.71
C ALA A 213 -4.87 -7.96 0.24
N ARG A 214 -4.34 -9.07 -0.30
CA ARG A 214 -3.72 -10.13 0.52
C ARG A 214 -2.49 -9.64 1.27
N GLN A 215 -1.65 -8.82 0.65
CA GLN A 215 -0.47 -8.24 1.30
C GLN A 215 -0.84 -7.34 2.49
N ARG A 216 -1.99 -6.67 2.43
CA ARG A 216 -2.51 -5.81 3.51
C ARG A 216 -3.37 -6.54 4.54
N GLY A 217 -3.58 -7.85 4.38
CA GLY A 217 -4.42 -8.64 5.29
C GLY A 217 -5.91 -8.36 5.16
N VAL A 218 -6.36 -7.73 4.07
CA VAL A 218 -7.78 -7.52 3.79
C VAL A 218 -8.44 -8.88 3.56
N CYS A 219 -9.59 -9.09 4.19
CA CYS A 219 -10.35 -10.32 4.01
C CYS A 219 -10.90 -10.39 2.58
N ILE A 220 -10.53 -11.44 1.84
CA ILE A 220 -11.03 -11.66 0.48
C ILE A 220 -12.17 -12.65 0.50
N CYS A 221 -13.35 -12.21 0.08
CA CYS A 221 -14.54 -13.04 -0.11
C CYS A 221 -14.72 -13.36 -1.59
N PRO A 222 -14.40 -14.60 -2.04
CA PRO A 222 -14.59 -14.98 -3.43
C PRO A 222 -16.08 -15.20 -3.73
N VAL A 223 -16.55 -14.59 -4.81
CA VAL A 223 -17.91 -14.81 -5.36
C VAL A 223 -17.77 -15.40 -6.76
N TRP A 224 -18.30 -16.60 -6.96
CA TRP A 224 -18.17 -17.31 -8.22
C TRP A 224 -19.15 -16.76 -9.26
N GLY A 225 -18.62 -16.29 -10.40
CA GLY A 225 -19.44 -15.86 -11.53
C GLY A 225 -19.90 -17.03 -12.40
N SER A 226 -20.82 -16.74 -13.33
CA SER A 226 -21.46 -17.74 -14.20
C SER A 226 -20.51 -18.42 -15.20
N THR A 227 -19.37 -17.77 -15.50
CA THR A 227 -18.25 -18.33 -16.28
C THR A 227 -17.08 -18.66 -15.35
N PRO A 228 -17.09 -19.83 -14.69
CA PRO A 228 -16.02 -20.20 -13.78
C PRO A 228 -14.69 -20.27 -14.54
N ALA A 229 -13.66 -19.64 -13.97
CA ALA A 229 -12.30 -19.84 -14.46
C ALA A 229 -11.92 -21.32 -14.30
N ALA A 230 -11.09 -21.84 -15.21
CA ALA A 230 -10.55 -23.19 -15.06
C ALA A 230 -9.84 -23.30 -13.70
N LEU A 231 -10.13 -24.36 -12.92
CA LEU A 231 -9.55 -24.56 -11.59
C LEU A 231 -8.02 -24.49 -11.61
N ASP A 232 -7.40 -24.95 -12.70
CA ASP A 232 -5.94 -24.89 -12.89
C ASP A 232 -5.40 -23.49 -13.12
N ALA A 233 -6.24 -22.56 -13.60
CA ALA A 233 -5.89 -21.15 -13.77
C ALA A 233 -6.05 -20.34 -12.47
N LEU A 234 -6.67 -20.90 -11.43
CA LEU A 234 -6.82 -20.24 -10.14
C LEU A 234 -5.51 -20.29 -9.34
N PRO A 235 -5.15 -19.22 -8.61
CA PRO A 235 -4.04 -19.28 -7.66
C PRO A 235 -4.37 -20.25 -6.52
N ARG A 236 -3.34 -20.93 -5.99
CA ARG A 236 -3.50 -22.01 -4.98
C ARG A 236 -4.37 -21.62 -3.77
N TRP A 237 -4.26 -20.39 -3.31
CA TRP A 237 -5.03 -19.89 -2.16
C TRP A 237 -6.54 -19.83 -2.43
N LEU A 238 -6.93 -19.61 -3.68
CA LEU A 238 -8.33 -19.50 -4.12
C LEU A 238 -8.95 -20.86 -4.43
N ARG A 239 -8.12 -21.91 -4.58
CA ARG A 239 -8.60 -23.29 -4.78
C ARG A 239 -9.03 -23.98 -3.48
N ASN A 240 -8.54 -23.48 -2.35
CA ASN A 240 -8.70 -24.10 -1.03
C ASN A 240 -9.60 -23.28 -0.09
N THR A 241 -10.35 -22.32 -0.65
CA THR A 241 -11.32 -21.46 0.06
C THR A 241 -12.72 -22.04 -0.07
#